data_AF-A0A6P6BNX5-F1
#
_entry.id   AF-A0A6P6BNX5-F1
#
_cell.length_a   1.000
_cell.length_b   1.000
_cell.length_c   1.000
_cell.angle_alpha   90.00
_cell.angle_beta   90.00
_cell.angle_gamma   90.00
#
_symmetry.space_group_name_H-M   'P 1'
#
loop_
_entity.id
_entity.type
_entity.pdbx_description
1 polymer ?
#
loop_
_entity_poly.entity_id
_entity_poly.type
_entity_poly.pdbx_seq_one_letter_code
_entity_poly.pdbx_strand_id
1 'polypeptide(L)'
;MKAKKIMKVDQAKGKKPLFVQLILENIWSLYDAVLKKDKEKIDKIVTSLGLKMGAREARHSDPKVQLSAICSQWLPIAHAVLAMVCQKLPSPLDITAERVEKLMCTGSHTFDSLPPETQALKAAFMKCGSEDTAPVIIFVSKMFAVDAKALPQNKPRPLTQEEIAQRRERARQRHAEKLAAAQGQVPVESAPDGGALATSPEGEDPKGDEQQVESMTPTPVPQEGNSQETFIAFARVFSGVARRGKKIFVLGPKYSPVEFLQRVPLGFSAPLDDLPSVPHMACCTLEHLYLLMGRELEDLEEVPPGNVLGRVVLCVTCVLHPEGLRDWSQP
;
A
#
# COMPACT_ATOMS: atom_id res chain seq x y z
N MET A 1 -5.85 -52.22 17.94
CA MET A 1 -6.28 -51.08 17.09
C MET A 1 -6.68 -51.62 15.73
N LYS A 2 -7.84 -51.26 15.18
CA LYS A 2 -8.16 -51.57 13.78
C LYS A 2 -7.14 -50.84 12.90
N ALA A 3 -6.56 -51.51 11.90
CA ALA A 3 -5.57 -50.91 11.03
C ALA A 3 -6.13 -49.62 10.40
N LYS A 4 -5.34 -48.53 10.36
CA LYS A 4 -5.69 -47.23 9.79
C LYS A 4 -5.78 -47.28 8.24
N LYS A 5 -6.49 -48.27 7.71
CA LYS A 5 -6.65 -48.51 6.27
C LYS A 5 -7.96 -47.87 5.81
N ILE A 6 -7.83 -46.86 4.95
CA ILE A 6 -8.98 -46.21 4.32
C ILE A 6 -9.41 -47.08 3.15
N MET A 7 -10.64 -47.57 3.18
CA MET A 7 -11.21 -48.36 2.08
C MET A 7 -12.44 -47.62 1.55
N LYS A 8 -12.59 -47.59 0.22
CA LYS A 8 -13.77 -47.06 -0.48
C LYS A 8 -14.90 -48.11 -0.38
N VAL A 9 -15.33 -48.43 0.84
CA VAL A 9 -16.46 -49.33 1.09
C VAL A 9 -17.70 -48.46 1.25
N ASP A 10 -18.82 -48.93 0.68
CA ASP A 10 -20.15 -48.34 0.82
C ASP A 10 -20.35 -47.73 2.20
N GLN A 11 -20.93 -46.52 2.23
CA GLN A 11 -21.30 -45.81 3.45
C GLN A 11 -22.32 -46.66 4.24
N ALA A 12 -21.84 -47.68 4.94
CA ALA A 12 -22.63 -48.45 5.87
C ALA A 12 -23.16 -47.46 6.90
N LYS A 13 -24.50 -47.33 6.94
CA LYS A 13 -25.25 -46.50 7.89
C LYS A 13 -24.59 -46.59 9.27
N GLY A 14 -23.90 -45.52 9.70
CA GLY A 14 -23.31 -45.41 11.05
C GLY A 14 -21.80 -45.21 11.13
N LYS A 15 -21.01 -45.32 10.05
CA LYS A 15 -19.59 -44.91 10.12
C LYS A 15 -19.46 -43.40 9.92
N LYS A 16 -19.07 -42.68 10.97
CA LYS A 16 -18.83 -41.23 10.90
C LYS A 16 -17.72 -40.94 9.87
N PRO A 17 -17.84 -39.86 9.07
CA PRO A 17 -16.78 -39.45 8.15
C PRO A 17 -15.46 -39.18 8.89
N LEU A 18 -14.32 -39.44 8.22
CA LEU A 18 -12.99 -39.20 8.77
C LEU A 18 -12.80 -37.74 9.21
N PHE A 19 -13.36 -36.80 8.46
CA PHE A 19 -13.30 -35.37 8.80
C PHE A 19 -14.00 -35.06 10.12
N VAL A 20 -15.16 -35.69 10.38
CA VAL A 20 -15.90 -35.50 11.64
C VAL A 20 -15.09 -36.10 12.80
N GLN A 21 -14.61 -37.34 12.64
CA GLN A 21 -13.90 -38.07 13.69
C GLN A 21 -12.53 -37.47 14.05
N LEU A 22 -11.78 -36.99 13.06
CA LEU A 22 -10.38 -36.60 13.25
C LEU A 22 -10.17 -35.08 13.34
N ILE A 23 -11.06 -34.27 12.77
CA ILE A 23 -10.88 -32.82 12.73
C ILE A 23 -11.95 -32.12 13.56
N LEU A 24 -13.23 -32.24 13.20
CA LEU A 24 -14.31 -31.48 13.85
C LEU A 24 -14.50 -31.85 15.32
N GLU A 25 -14.44 -33.13 15.67
CA GLU A 25 -14.57 -33.57 17.07
C GLU A 25 -13.45 -33.01 17.96
N ASN A 26 -12.23 -32.86 17.43
CA ASN A 26 -11.11 -32.25 18.15
C ASN A 26 -11.30 -30.73 18.32
N ILE A 27 -11.75 -30.04 17.28
CA ILE A 27 -12.06 -28.60 17.34
C ILE A 27 -13.21 -28.33 18.31
N TRP A 28 -14.26 -29.16 18.28
CA TRP A 28 -15.41 -29.03 19.18
C TRP A 28 -15.01 -29.29 20.63
N SER A 29 -14.20 -30.33 20.88
CA SER A 29 -13.71 -30.65 22.23
C SER A 29 -12.83 -29.52 22.79
N LEU A 30 -12.00 -28.91 21.95
CA LEU A 30 -11.22 -27.72 22.32
C LEU A 30 -12.14 -26.55 22.68
N TYR A 31 -13.13 -26.26 21.84
CA TYR A 31 -14.07 -25.15 22.08
C TYR A 31 -14.86 -25.36 23.37
N ASP A 32 -15.36 -26.57 23.62
CA ASP A 32 -16.09 -26.92 24.84
C ASP A 32 -15.21 -26.82 26.09
N ALA A 33 -13.95 -27.27 26.01
CA ALA A 33 -12.99 -27.16 27.11
C ALA A 33 -12.64 -25.70 27.45
N VAL A 34 -12.45 -24.84 26.45
CA VAL A 34 -12.15 -23.41 26.65
C VAL A 34 -13.37 -22.67 27.17
N LEU A 35 -14.57 -22.94 26.65
CA LEU A 35 -15.80 -22.27 27.09
C LEU A 35 -16.19 -22.64 28.53
N LYS A 36 -15.99 -23.91 28.92
CA LYS A 36 -16.22 -24.39 30.30
C LYS A 36 -15.08 -24.04 31.27
N LYS A 37 -13.97 -23.48 30.78
CA LYS A 37 -12.76 -23.15 31.55
C LYS A 37 -12.09 -24.38 32.22
N ASP A 38 -12.16 -25.53 31.55
CA ASP A 38 -11.56 -26.79 31.99
C ASP A 38 -10.04 -26.80 31.74
N LYS A 39 -9.26 -26.23 32.67
CA LYS A 39 -7.79 -26.10 32.53
C LYS A 39 -7.07 -27.42 32.23
N GLU A 40 -7.45 -28.51 32.90
CA GLU A 40 -6.82 -29.82 32.70
C GLU A 40 -7.04 -30.39 31.30
N LYS A 41 -8.22 -30.17 30.70
CA LYS A 41 -8.50 -30.63 29.34
C LYS A 41 -7.75 -29.78 28.32
N ILE A 42 -7.67 -28.47 28.56
CA ILE A 42 -6.90 -27.56 27.72
C ILE A 42 -5.43 -27.97 27.72
N ASP A 43 -4.81 -28.20 28.89
CA ASP A 43 -3.41 -28.60 28.98
C ASP A 43 -3.12 -29.95 28.29
N LYS A 44 -4.04 -30.91 28.38
CA LYS A 44 -3.95 -32.18 27.64
C LYS A 44 -4.01 -31.97 26.13
N ILE A 45 -4.91 -31.11 25.65
CA ILE A 45 -5.03 -30.79 24.22
C ILE A 45 -3.78 -30.04 23.74
N VAL A 46 -3.31 -29.04 24.48
CA VAL A 46 -2.11 -28.26 24.19
C VAL A 46 -0.88 -29.15 24.10
N THR A 47 -0.74 -30.10 25.03
CA THR A 47 0.37 -31.08 25.02
C THR A 47 0.26 -32.06 23.84
N SER A 48 -0.95 -32.57 23.57
CA SER A 48 -1.20 -33.49 22.44
C SER A 48 -0.93 -32.83 21.08
N LEU A 49 -1.23 -31.54 20.96
CA LEU A 49 -1.01 -30.74 19.76
C LEU A 49 0.40 -30.13 19.67
N GLY A 50 1.21 -30.27 20.73
CA GLY A 50 2.58 -29.74 20.78
C GLY A 50 2.67 -28.20 20.81
N LEU A 51 1.67 -27.53 21.36
CA LEU A 51 1.57 -26.07 21.36
C LEU A 51 2.31 -25.45 22.55
N LYS A 52 2.97 -24.30 22.33
CA LYS A 52 3.69 -23.55 23.37
C LYS A 52 2.87 -22.31 23.75
N MET A 53 1.96 -22.47 24.71
CA MET A 53 1.14 -21.37 25.18
C MET A 53 1.93 -20.42 26.11
N GLY A 54 1.78 -19.11 25.90
CA GLY A 54 2.32 -18.11 26.81
C GLY A 54 1.55 -18.10 28.14
N ALA A 55 2.27 -17.97 29.26
CA ALA A 55 1.66 -17.95 30.60
C ALA A 55 0.62 -16.82 30.80
N ARG A 56 0.75 -15.73 30.04
CA ARG A 56 -0.19 -14.58 30.04
C ARG A 56 -1.52 -14.92 29.36
N GLU A 57 -1.48 -15.65 28.26
CA GLU A 57 -2.65 -16.02 27.46
C GLU A 57 -3.45 -17.15 28.11
N ALA A 58 -2.75 -18.12 28.72
CA ALA A 58 -3.36 -19.22 29.46
C ALA A 58 -4.12 -18.76 30.73
N ARG A 59 -3.75 -17.60 31.27
CA ARG A 59 -4.37 -17.01 32.48
C ARG A 59 -5.42 -15.94 32.14
N HIS A 60 -5.65 -15.66 30.87
CA HIS A 60 -6.57 -14.60 30.47
C HIS A 60 -8.02 -14.98 30.80
N SER A 61 -8.80 -14.03 31.31
CA SER A 61 -10.18 -14.30 31.75
C SER A 61 -11.15 -14.56 30.59
N ASP A 62 -10.86 -13.95 29.43
CA ASP A 62 -11.66 -14.07 28.21
C ASP A 62 -11.32 -15.36 27.44
N PRO A 63 -12.29 -16.30 27.26
CA PRO A 63 -12.09 -17.52 26.48
C PRO A 63 -11.77 -17.26 25.01
N LYS A 64 -12.19 -16.12 24.43
CA LYS A 64 -11.90 -15.81 23.02
C LYS A 64 -10.41 -15.56 22.79
N VAL A 65 -9.75 -14.88 23.71
CA VAL A 65 -8.31 -14.61 23.64
C VAL A 65 -7.53 -15.92 23.74
N GLN A 66 -7.92 -16.80 24.68
CA GLN A 66 -7.31 -18.10 24.85
C GLN A 66 -7.49 -19.01 23.63
N LEU A 67 -8.71 -19.04 23.06
CA LEU A 67 -9.00 -19.79 21.83
C LEU A 67 -8.21 -19.26 20.63
N SER A 68 -8.15 -17.92 20.47
CA SER A 68 -7.39 -17.29 19.40
C SER A 68 -5.90 -17.63 19.49
N ALA A 69 -5.31 -17.60 20.69
CA ALA A 69 -3.92 -17.99 20.89
C ALA A 69 -3.65 -19.46 20.51
N ILE A 70 -4.50 -20.39 20.99
CA ILE A 70 -4.36 -21.82 20.68
C ILE A 70 -4.50 -22.07 19.17
N CYS A 71 -5.56 -21.55 18.54
CA CYS A 71 -5.84 -21.78 17.13
C CYS A 71 -4.80 -21.12 16.21
N SER A 72 -4.27 -19.95 16.57
CA SER A 72 -3.24 -19.25 15.77
C SER A 72 -1.91 -20.01 15.75
N GLN A 73 -1.55 -20.67 16.86
CA GLN A 73 -0.35 -21.51 16.93
C GLN A 73 -0.56 -22.88 16.29
N TRP A 74 -1.75 -23.47 16.45
CA TRP A 74 -2.03 -24.83 16.01
C TRP A 74 -2.03 -24.98 14.49
N LEU A 75 -2.66 -24.04 13.79
CA LEU A 75 -2.76 -24.06 12.34
C LEU A 75 -2.57 -22.64 11.81
N PRO A 76 -1.32 -22.21 11.55
CA PRO A 76 -1.05 -20.94 10.89
C PRO A 76 -1.66 -20.92 9.48
N ILE A 77 -2.89 -20.42 9.39
CA ILE A 77 -3.66 -20.38 8.13
C ILE A 77 -2.92 -19.62 7.03
N ALA A 78 -2.13 -18.62 7.41
CA ALA A 78 -1.31 -17.85 6.51
C ALA A 78 -0.35 -18.74 5.71
N HIS A 79 0.36 -19.68 6.36
CA HIS A 79 1.30 -20.54 5.64
C HIS A 79 0.58 -21.48 4.67
N ALA A 80 -0.48 -22.14 5.12
CA ALA A 80 -1.24 -23.08 4.29
C ALA A 80 -1.91 -22.38 3.10
N VAL A 81 -2.54 -21.22 3.33
CA VAL A 81 -3.22 -20.46 2.28
C VAL A 81 -2.22 -19.85 1.31
N LEU A 82 -1.15 -19.21 1.79
CA LEU A 82 -0.15 -18.61 0.90
C LEU A 82 0.55 -19.70 0.06
N ALA A 83 0.89 -20.85 0.65
CA ALA A 83 1.44 -21.98 -0.10
C ALA A 83 0.46 -22.50 -1.17
N MET A 84 -0.81 -22.64 -0.83
CA MET A 84 -1.85 -23.02 -1.79
C MET A 84 -2.02 -22.00 -2.90
N VAL A 85 -1.97 -20.69 -2.58
CA VAL A 85 -2.02 -19.61 -3.58
C VAL A 85 -0.82 -19.71 -4.52
N CYS A 86 0.40 -19.88 -3.99
CA CYS A 86 1.60 -20.04 -4.83
C CYS A 86 1.55 -21.27 -5.74
N GLN A 87 0.86 -22.35 -5.33
CA GLN A 87 0.74 -23.58 -6.13
C GLN A 87 -0.40 -23.54 -7.16
N LYS A 88 -1.49 -22.84 -6.86
CA LYS A 88 -2.72 -22.84 -7.68
C LYS A 88 -2.86 -21.61 -8.56
N LEU A 89 -2.32 -20.48 -8.12
CA LEU A 89 -2.43 -19.23 -8.86
C LEU A 89 -1.26 -19.16 -9.87
N PRO A 90 -1.55 -19.03 -11.18
CA PRO A 90 -0.51 -18.96 -12.19
C PRO A 90 0.37 -17.72 -12.01
N SER A 91 1.63 -17.82 -12.45
CA SER A 91 2.53 -16.68 -12.47
C SER A 91 1.95 -15.54 -13.32
N PRO A 92 2.25 -14.26 -13.02
CA PRO A 92 1.93 -13.17 -13.94
C PRO A 92 2.48 -13.38 -15.36
N LEU A 93 3.54 -14.19 -15.51
CA LEU A 93 4.11 -14.59 -16.81
C LEU A 93 3.22 -15.59 -17.56
N ASP A 94 2.40 -16.37 -16.86
CA ASP A 94 1.58 -17.45 -17.44
C ASP A 94 0.16 -16.95 -17.82
N ILE A 95 0.04 -15.67 -18.17
CA ILE A 95 -1.25 -15.11 -18.57
C ILE A 95 -1.71 -15.71 -19.90
N THR A 96 -2.92 -16.29 -19.92
CA THR A 96 -3.48 -16.90 -21.14
C THR A 96 -3.73 -15.83 -22.21
N ALA A 97 -3.43 -16.16 -23.48
CA ALA A 97 -3.67 -15.27 -24.62
C ALA A 97 -5.12 -14.73 -24.67
N GLU A 98 -6.11 -15.58 -24.39
CA GLU A 98 -7.52 -15.18 -24.33
C GLU A 98 -7.78 -14.07 -23.31
N ARG A 99 -7.07 -14.09 -22.18
CA ARG A 99 -7.20 -13.06 -21.14
C ARG A 99 -6.55 -11.76 -21.58
N VAL A 100 -5.42 -11.83 -22.28
CA VAL A 100 -4.75 -10.66 -22.86
C VAL A 100 -5.66 -9.99 -23.90
N GLU A 101 -6.25 -10.77 -24.80
CA GLU A 101 -7.17 -10.26 -25.82
C GLU A 101 -8.38 -9.55 -25.20
N LYS A 102 -8.97 -10.14 -24.14
CA LYS A 102 -10.06 -9.51 -23.38
C LYS A 102 -9.65 -8.23 -22.66
N LEU A 103 -8.38 -8.10 -22.24
CA LEU A 103 -7.88 -6.89 -21.60
C LEU A 103 -7.56 -5.77 -22.60
N MET A 104 -7.13 -6.13 -23.81
CA MET A 104 -6.81 -5.18 -24.87
C MET A 104 -8.05 -4.67 -25.61
N CYS A 105 -9.07 -5.51 -25.76
CA CYS A 105 -10.30 -5.15 -26.45
C CYS A 105 -11.26 -4.44 -25.49
N THR A 106 -11.61 -3.19 -25.82
CA THR A 106 -12.62 -2.44 -25.05
C THR A 106 -13.99 -2.65 -25.71
N GLY A 107 -14.93 -3.28 -25.00
CA GLY A 107 -16.31 -3.47 -25.48
C GLY A 107 -16.49 -4.64 -26.45
N SER A 108 -17.18 -4.41 -27.58
CA SER A 108 -17.63 -5.46 -28.52
C SER A 108 -16.67 -5.74 -29.68
N HIS A 109 -15.46 -5.18 -29.65
CA HIS A 109 -14.48 -5.35 -30.73
C HIS A 109 -13.69 -6.65 -30.54
N THR A 110 -13.42 -7.34 -31.64
CA THR A 110 -12.55 -8.52 -31.62
C THR A 110 -11.08 -8.11 -31.74
N PHE A 111 -10.18 -8.92 -31.20
CA PHE A 111 -8.73 -8.67 -31.30
C PHE A 111 -8.26 -8.51 -32.75
N ASP A 112 -8.83 -9.32 -33.65
CA ASP A 112 -8.50 -9.31 -35.08
C ASP A 112 -8.87 -8.00 -35.79
N SER A 113 -9.81 -7.22 -35.24
CA SER A 113 -10.21 -5.92 -35.77
C SER A 113 -9.24 -4.79 -35.39
N LEU A 114 -8.30 -5.05 -34.46
CA LEU A 114 -7.32 -4.07 -34.02
C LEU A 114 -6.19 -3.93 -35.06
N PRO A 115 -5.59 -2.73 -35.19
CA PRO A 115 -4.45 -2.52 -36.08
C PRO A 115 -3.24 -3.42 -35.74
N PRO A 116 -2.42 -3.81 -36.72
CA PRO A 116 -1.24 -4.68 -36.50
C PRO A 116 -0.27 -4.17 -35.42
N GLU A 117 -0.07 -2.85 -35.34
CA GLU A 117 0.80 -2.21 -34.34
C GLU A 117 0.25 -2.40 -32.92
N THR A 118 -1.08 -2.36 -32.76
CA THR A 118 -1.74 -2.63 -31.48
C THR A 118 -1.70 -4.12 -31.16
N GLN A 119 -1.88 -4.99 -32.16
CA GLN A 119 -1.77 -6.44 -31.98
C GLN A 119 -0.37 -6.87 -31.54
N ALA A 120 0.69 -6.17 -31.98
CA ALA A 120 2.06 -6.44 -31.55
C ALA A 120 2.26 -6.30 -30.02
N LEU A 121 1.47 -5.46 -29.35
CA LEU A 121 1.49 -5.32 -27.88
C LEU A 121 1.09 -6.61 -27.16
N LYS A 122 0.34 -7.52 -27.80
CA LYS A 122 0.01 -8.84 -27.25
C LYS A 122 1.26 -9.62 -26.87
N ALA A 123 2.31 -9.55 -27.69
CA ALA A 123 3.58 -10.21 -27.40
C ALA A 123 4.23 -9.65 -26.12
N ALA A 124 4.13 -8.33 -25.92
CA ALA A 124 4.67 -7.67 -24.72
C ALA A 124 3.86 -7.99 -23.45
N PHE A 125 2.53 -8.13 -23.56
CA PHE A 125 1.67 -8.62 -22.47
C PHE A 125 2.02 -10.05 -22.05
N MET A 126 2.29 -10.93 -23.01
CA MET A 126 2.64 -12.33 -22.73
C MET A 126 4.06 -12.47 -22.20
N LYS A 127 5.02 -11.72 -22.76
CA LYS A 127 6.42 -11.72 -22.29
C LYS A 127 6.52 -11.17 -20.87
N CYS A 128 5.67 -10.20 -20.52
CA CYS A 128 5.66 -9.55 -19.19
C CYS A 128 7.09 -9.11 -18.79
N GLY A 129 7.80 -8.49 -19.76
CA GLY A 129 9.21 -8.17 -19.64
C GLY A 129 9.45 -6.90 -18.83
N SER A 130 10.51 -6.91 -18.02
CA SER A 130 10.99 -5.75 -17.25
C SER A 130 12.08 -4.95 -17.99
N GLU A 131 12.20 -5.13 -19.30
CA GLU A 131 13.18 -4.41 -20.11
C GLU A 131 12.80 -2.92 -20.20
N ASP A 132 13.81 -2.05 -20.20
CA ASP A 132 13.58 -0.60 -20.34
C ASP A 132 13.02 -0.21 -21.70
N THR A 133 13.28 -1.07 -22.67
CA THR A 133 12.80 -1.03 -24.06
C THR A 133 11.37 -1.57 -24.20
N ALA A 134 10.83 -2.24 -23.18
CA ALA A 134 9.50 -2.83 -23.25
C ALA A 134 8.39 -1.78 -23.04
N PRO A 135 7.20 -1.98 -23.63
CA PRO A 135 6.07 -1.10 -23.42
C PRO A 135 5.59 -1.15 -21.99
N VAL A 136 5.48 0.03 -21.35
CA VAL A 136 4.90 0.14 -20.02
C VAL A 136 3.38 0.07 -20.11
N ILE A 137 2.83 -1.13 -19.99
CA ILE A 137 1.39 -1.35 -20.07
C ILE A 137 0.82 -1.46 -18.66
N ILE A 138 -0.09 -0.56 -18.33
CA ILE A 138 -0.74 -0.48 -17.02
C ILE A 138 -2.25 -0.62 -17.24
N PHE A 139 -2.95 -1.30 -16.35
CA PHE A 139 -4.41 -1.39 -16.37
C PHE A 139 -4.98 -0.87 -15.07
N VAL A 140 -5.71 0.24 -15.15
CA VAL A 140 -6.37 0.84 -13.99
C VAL A 140 -7.73 0.18 -13.79
N SER A 141 -7.91 -0.47 -12.64
CA SER A 141 -9.15 -1.23 -12.34
C SER A 141 -10.13 -0.44 -11.48
N LYS A 142 -9.63 0.37 -10.54
CA LYS A 142 -10.47 1.08 -9.58
C LYS A 142 -9.80 2.37 -9.14
N MET A 143 -10.60 3.38 -8.81
CA MET A 143 -10.13 4.60 -8.14
C MET A 143 -10.77 4.69 -6.77
N PHE A 144 -10.03 5.21 -5.81
CA PHE A 144 -10.52 5.46 -4.46
C PHE A 144 -10.00 6.82 -3.97
N ALA A 145 -10.86 7.52 -3.24
CA ALA A 145 -10.51 8.78 -2.60
C ALA A 145 -9.65 8.52 -1.36
N VAL A 146 -8.60 9.31 -1.20
CA VAL A 146 -7.70 9.29 -0.04
C VAL A 146 -7.54 10.72 0.44
N ASP A 147 -7.64 10.93 1.76
CA ASP A 147 -7.32 12.23 2.36
C ASP A 147 -5.86 12.58 2.04
N ALA A 148 -5.61 13.79 1.53
CA ALA A 148 -4.26 14.29 1.27
C ALA A 148 -3.34 14.11 2.49
N LYS A 149 -3.85 14.18 3.73
CA LYS A 149 -3.06 13.98 4.95
C LYS A 149 -2.50 12.55 5.10
N ALA A 150 -3.18 11.56 4.54
CA ALA A 150 -2.77 10.16 4.61
C ALA A 150 -1.70 9.80 3.55
N LEU A 151 -1.44 10.70 2.59
CA LEU A 151 -0.42 10.50 1.57
C LEU A 151 0.98 10.43 2.19
N PRO A 152 1.87 9.55 1.71
CA PRO A 152 3.21 9.37 2.28
C PRO A 152 4.06 10.64 2.33
N GLN A 153 3.82 11.57 1.40
CA GLN A 153 4.51 12.86 1.32
C GLN A 153 4.12 13.81 2.45
N ASN A 154 2.89 13.69 2.93
CA ASN A 154 2.32 14.53 3.98
C ASN A 154 2.41 13.88 5.36
N LYS A 155 2.84 12.61 5.44
CA LYS A 155 3.13 11.97 6.72
C LYS A 155 4.29 12.71 7.39
N PRO A 156 4.21 12.98 8.71
CA PRO A 156 5.30 13.59 9.45
C PRO A 156 6.48 12.60 9.46
N ARG A 157 7.45 12.80 8.56
CA ARG A 157 8.70 12.05 8.55
C ARG A 157 9.49 12.43 9.80
N PRO A 158 10.11 11.47 10.52
CA PRO A 158 11.08 11.80 11.56
C PRO A 158 12.19 12.62 10.91
N LEU A 159 12.29 13.88 11.33
CA LEU A 159 13.23 14.86 10.77
C LEU A 159 14.66 14.39 11.02
N THR A 160 15.52 14.60 10.03
CA THR A 160 16.96 14.39 10.19
C THR A 160 17.51 15.35 11.25
N GLN A 161 18.61 14.96 11.91
CA GLN A 161 19.22 15.74 12.99
C GLN A 161 19.60 17.17 12.53
N GLU A 162 19.93 17.33 11.25
CA GLU A 162 20.23 18.59 10.60
C GLU A 162 18.97 19.47 10.40
N GLU A 163 17.85 18.88 9.99
CA GLU A 163 16.56 19.58 9.91
C GLU A 163 16.05 20.00 11.30
N ILE A 164 16.30 19.19 12.33
CA ILE A 164 15.99 19.53 13.73
C ILE A 164 16.85 20.71 14.20
N ALA A 165 18.15 20.71 13.88
CA ALA A 165 19.07 21.80 14.22
C ALA A 165 18.64 23.11 13.53
N GLN A 166 18.36 23.08 12.23
CA GLN A 166 17.86 24.25 11.49
C GLN A 166 16.52 24.75 12.02
N ARG A 167 15.61 23.87 12.42
CA ARG A 167 14.34 24.27 13.04
C ARG A 167 14.56 24.94 14.40
N ARG A 168 15.50 24.46 15.21
CA ARG A 168 15.89 25.09 16.48
C ARG A 168 16.50 26.47 16.25
N GLU A 169 17.35 26.63 15.24
CA GLU A 169 17.96 27.90 14.86
C GLU A 169 16.89 28.92 14.42
N ARG A 170 15.99 28.54 13.52
CA ARG A 170 14.87 29.40 13.10
C ARG A 170 13.95 29.77 14.26
N ALA A 171 13.72 28.86 15.20
CA ALA A 171 12.94 29.16 16.40
C ALA A 171 13.64 30.19 17.30
N ARG A 172 14.97 30.07 17.47
CA ARG A 172 15.79 31.07 18.21
C ARG A 172 15.76 32.43 17.53
N GLN A 173 15.93 32.48 16.20
CA GLN A 173 15.88 33.72 15.43
C GLN A 173 14.51 34.40 15.55
N ARG A 174 13.41 33.66 15.37
CA ARG A 174 12.04 34.19 15.56
C ARG A 174 11.78 34.67 16.98
N HIS A 175 12.33 33.99 17.98
CA HIS A 175 12.20 34.40 19.38
C HIS A 175 13.00 35.69 19.65
N ALA A 176 14.21 35.79 19.10
CA ALA A 176 15.03 37.00 19.18
C ALA A 176 14.36 38.18 18.47
N GLU A 177 13.78 37.97 17.29
CA GLU A 177 13.01 38.99 16.56
C GLU A 177 11.77 39.45 17.35
N LYS A 178 11.04 38.53 17.99
CA LYS A 178 9.89 38.87 18.84
C LYS A 178 10.31 39.65 20.09
N LEU A 179 11.42 39.28 20.73
CA LEU A 179 11.96 40.01 21.89
C LEU A 179 12.47 41.40 21.49
N ALA A 180 13.13 41.51 20.34
CA ALA A 180 13.57 42.80 19.79
C ALA A 180 12.37 43.69 19.42
N ALA A 181 11.31 43.11 18.84
CA ALA A 181 10.07 43.82 18.54
C ALA A 181 9.32 44.26 19.81
N ALA A 182 9.35 43.45 20.88
CA ALA A 182 8.78 43.80 22.17
C ALA A 182 9.57 44.90 22.90
N GLN A 183 10.90 44.94 22.76
CA GLN A 183 11.75 46.02 23.30
C GLN A 183 11.62 47.33 22.51
N GLY A 184 11.13 47.30 21.27
CA GLY A 184 10.86 48.48 20.45
C GLY A 184 9.56 49.22 20.78
N GLN A 185 8.72 48.70 21.67
CA GLN A 185 7.56 49.42 22.22
C GLN A 185 7.84 49.83 23.66
N VAL A 186 8.42 51.02 23.84
CA VAL A 186 8.47 51.72 25.13
C VAL A 186 7.18 52.54 25.27
N PRO A 187 6.30 52.28 26.27
CA PRO A 187 5.28 53.23 26.68
C PRO A 187 5.93 54.37 27.47
N VAL A 188 5.69 55.62 27.09
CA VAL A 188 6.20 56.83 27.77
C VAL A 188 5.09 57.48 28.61
N GLU A 189 5.35 57.54 29.93
CA GLU A 189 4.88 58.47 31.00
C GLU A 189 3.40 58.48 31.45
N SER A 190 3.00 58.61 32.74
CA SER A 190 3.60 59.25 33.94
C SER A 190 2.96 58.76 35.29
N ALA A 191 3.69 58.91 36.42
CA ALA A 191 3.35 58.57 37.83
C ALA A 191 2.66 59.76 38.60
N PRO A 192 2.34 59.76 39.94
CA PRO A 192 2.50 58.77 41.05
C PRO A 192 1.18 58.52 41.88
N ASP A 193 1.07 57.57 42.83
CA ASP A 193 1.36 57.75 44.27
C ASP A 193 1.04 56.49 45.12
N GLY A 194 1.82 56.23 46.17
CA GLY A 194 1.42 55.51 47.41
C GLY A 194 1.56 53.98 47.53
N GLY A 195 2.57 53.52 48.29
CA GLY A 195 2.43 52.34 49.19
C GLY A 195 3.44 51.19 49.07
N ALA A 196 4.37 51.12 50.03
CA ALA A 196 5.42 50.12 50.22
C ALA A 196 4.95 48.65 50.34
N LEU A 197 5.73 47.70 49.81
CA LEU A 197 6.48 46.71 50.62
C LEU A 197 7.51 45.94 49.77
N ALA A 198 8.68 45.72 50.37
CA ALA A 198 9.85 45.06 49.83
C ALA A 198 9.73 43.53 49.74
N THR A 199 10.46 42.91 48.80
CA THR A 199 11.47 41.86 49.06
C THR A 199 12.13 41.42 47.75
N SER A 200 13.45 41.61 47.66
CA SER A 200 14.38 40.76 46.89
C SER A 200 15.12 39.87 47.91
N PRO A 201 15.54 38.65 47.53
CA PRO A 201 16.96 38.41 47.22
C PRO A 201 17.15 37.49 46.00
N GLU A 202 18.04 37.79 45.06
CA GLU A 202 19.46 37.39 45.01
C GLU A 202 19.74 35.87 45.14
N GLY A 203 20.14 35.29 43.98
CA GLY A 203 21.29 34.41 43.75
C GLY A 203 21.52 33.15 44.59
N GLU A 204 21.47 31.98 43.93
CA GLU A 204 22.44 30.87 44.09
C GLU A 204 22.22 29.80 43.01
N ASP A 205 23.27 29.47 42.24
CA ASP A 205 23.45 28.19 41.50
C ASP A 205 24.03 27.18 42.51
N PRO A 206 23.71 25.85 42.50
CA PRO A 206 24.37 24.94 41.52
C PRO A 206 23.67 23.59 41.17
N LYS A 207 23.94 23.13 39.93
CA LYS A 207 24.38 21.76 39.52
C LYS A 207 23.60 20.48 39.97
N GLY A 208 23.02 19.79 38.97
CA GLY A 208 22.99 18.32 38.84
C GLY A 208 21.60 17.66 38.96
N ASP A 209 21.04 17.19 37.84
CA ASP A 209 20.81 15.76 37.53
C ASP A 209 20.10 15.61 36.17
N GLU A 210 20.63 14.74 35.33
CA GLU A 210 20.02 14.32 34.07
C GLU A 210 18.94 13.27 34.39
N GLN A 211 17.65 13.58 34.16
CA GLN A 211 16.62 12.66 33.63
C GLN A 211 15.21 13.20 33.90
N GLN A 212 14.62 13.81 32.89
CA GLN A 212 13.24 13.58 32.46
C GLN A 212 12.99 14.38 31.19
N VAL A 213 13.33 13.76 30.05
CA VAL A 213 12.76 14.18 28.77
C VAL A 213 11.33 13.64 28.74
N GLU A 214 10.42 14.33 29.43
CA GLU A 214 9.00 14.11 29.19
C GLU A 214 8.68 14.63 27.79
N SER A 215 8.29 13.67 26.97
CA SER A 215 7.65 13.79 25.67
C SER A 215 6.45 14.76 25.74
N MET A 216 6.72 16.06 25.67
CA MET A 216 5.75 17.04 25.20
C MET A 216 5.77 16.99 23.68
N THR A 217 5.03 16.04 23.11
CA THR A 217 4.54 16.17 21.74
C THR A 217 3.84 17.53 21.63
N PRO A 218 4.30 18.47 20.77
CA PRO A 218 3.48 19.61 20.46
C PRO A 218 2.27 19.04 19.71
N THR A 219 1.08 19.23 20.28
CA THR A 219 -0.17 19.13 19.55
C THR A 219 0.01 19.89 18.25
N PRO A 220 -0.12 19.25 17.06
CA PRO A 220 -0.09 19.99 15.83
C PRO A 220 -1.27 20.95 15.88
N VAL A 221 -0.97 22.24 15.80
CA VAL A 221 -1.98 23.25 15.47
C VAL A 221 -2.75 22.69 14.27
N PRO A 222 -4.08 22.51 14.35
CA PRO A 222 -4.84 22.09 13.20
C PRO A 222 -4.64 23.17 12.15
N GLN A 223 -3.84 22.89 11.12
CA GLN A 223 -4.04 23.59 9.87
C GLN A 223 -5.42 23.15 9.40
N GLU A 224 -6.41 23.98 9.70
CA GLU A 224 -7.64 24.06 8.93
C GLU A 224 -7.24 24.43 7.50
N GLY A 225 -6.94 23.40 6.73
CA GLY A 225 -6.50 23.50 5.36
C GLY A 225 -7.15 22.37 4.61
N ASN A 226 -8.27 22.71 3.97
CA ASN A 226 -9.02 21.98 2.95
C ASN A 226 -8.79 20.45 2.95
N SER A 227 -9.80 19.67 3.35
CA SER A 227 -9.86 18.23 3.10
C SER A 227 -9.92 17.96 1.59
N GLN A 228 -8.80 18.18 0.90
CA GLN A 228 -8.61 17.85 -0.50
C GLN A 228 -8.46 16.34 -0.56
N GLU A 229 -9.56 15.70 -0.92
CA GLU A 229 -9.54 14.29 -1.30
C GLU A 229 -8.76 14.15 -2.60
N THR A 230 -7.72 13.32 -2.55
CA THR A 230 -6.92 12.95 -3.71
C THR A 230 -7.35 11.58 -4.20
N PHE A 231 -7.56 11.43 -5.50
CA PHE A 231 -7.90 10.13 -6.07
C PHE A 231 -6.65 9.31 -6.36
N ILE A 232 -6.62 8.09 -5.83
CA ILE A 232 -5.60 7.09 -6.14
C ILE A 232 -6.23 6.01 -7.00
N ALA A 233 -5.62 5.76 -8.16
CA ALA A 233 -5.96 4.66 -9.03
C ALA A 233 -5.20 3.41 -8.62
N PHE A 234 -5.95 2.35 -8.32
CA PHE A 234 -5.44 0.99 -8.23
C PHE A 234 -5.28 0.41 -9.63
N ALA A 235 -4.05 0.05 -9.96
CA ALA A 235 -3.67 -0.44 -11.27
C ALA A 235 -2.73 -1.63 -11.18
N ARG A 236 -2.65 -2.40 -12.26
CA ARG A 236 -1.68 -3.50 -12.42
C ARG A 236 -0.77 -3.22 -13.60
N VAL A 237 0.52 -3.43 -13.43
CA VAL A 237 1.51 -3.39 -14.52
C VAL A 237 1.54 -4.76 -15.19
N PHE A 238 1.35 -4.81 -16.50
CA PHE A 238 1.39 -6.03 -17.29
C PHE A 238 2.68 -6.19 -18.11
N SER A 239 3.32 -5.08 -18.47
CA SER A 239 4.57 -5.09 -19.22
C SER A 239 5.36 -3.80 -18.91
N GLY A 240 6.68 -3.87 -19.01
CA GLY A 240 7.60 -2.76 -18.76
C GLY A 240 7.70 -2.33 -17.29
N VAL A 241 8.65 -1.45 -17.01
CA VAL A 241 8.87 -0.88 -15.67
C VAL A 241 8.31 0.54 -15.60
N ALA A 242 7.29 0.73 -14.77
CA ALA A 242 6.72 2.04 -14.49
C ALA A 242 7.67 2.80 -13.56
N ARG A 243 8.21 3.94 -14.03
CA ARG A 243 9.14 4.78 -13.25
C ARG A 243 8.61 6.19 -13.06
N ARG A 244 9.03 6.81 -11.97
CA ARG A 244 8.79 8.23 -11.70
C ARG A 244 9.35 9.11 -12.83
N GLY A 245 8.62 10.14 -13.22
CA GLY A 245 8.97 11.09 -14.27
C GLY A 245 8.67 10.62 -15.70
N LYS A 246 8.37 9.33 -15.94
CA LYS A 246 8.00 8.85 -17.28
C LYS A 246 6.64 9.44 -17.69
N LYS A 247 6.56 9.96 -18.92
CA LYS A 247 5.28 10.35 -19.54
C LYS A 247 4.52 9.07 -19.93
N ILE A 248 3.22 9.03 -19.68
CA ILE A 248 2.30 7.94 -20.00
C ILE A 248 1.03 8.48 -20.67
N PHE A 249 0.47 7.71 -21.60
CA PHE A 249 -0.77 8.07 -22.25
C PHE A 249 -1.93 7.47 -21.49
N VAL A 250 -2.98 8.25 -21.39
CA VAL A 250 -4.25 7.92 -20.80
C VAL A 250 -5.18 7.49 -21.89
N LEU A 251 -5.72 6.27 -21.82
CA LEU A 251 -6.71 5.78 -22.77
C LEU A 251 -8.07 5.70 -22.07
N GLY A 252 -9.04 6.47 -22.57
CA GLY A 252 -10.41 6.44 -22.09
C GLY A 252 -11.20 5.23 -22.63
N PRO A 253 -12.37 4.94 -22.05
CA PRO A 253 -13.18 3.77 -22.44
C PRO A 253 -13.73 3.84 -23.87
N LYS A 254 -13.75 5.02 -24.47
CA LYS A 254 -14.18 5.25 -25.86
C LYS A 254 -13.01 5.45 -26.83
N TYR A 255 -11.78 5.23 -26.37
CA TYR A 255 -10.61 5.34 -27.22
C TYR A 255 -10.61 4.25 -28.29
N SER A 256 -10.41 4.64 -29.55
CA SER A 256 -10.29 3.73 -30.69
C SER A 256 -8.88 3.83 -31.29
N PRO A 257 -8.09 2.75 -31.30
CA PRO A 257 -6.78 2.73 -31.96
C PRO A 257 -6.85 3.04 -33.46
N VAL A 258 -7.97 2.70 -34.11
CA VAL A 258 -8.16 2.95 -35.54
C VAL A 258 -8.28 4.45 -35.82
N GLU A 259 -9.05 5.18 -35.00
CA GLU A 259 -9.18 6.64 -35.12
C GLU A 259 -7.86 7.36 -34.84
N PHE A 260 -7.06 6.82 -33.93
CA PHE A 260 -5.73 7.33 -33.64
C PHE A 260 -4.80 7.19 -34.86
N LEU A 261 -4.68 6.00 -35.44
CA LEU A 261 -3.81 5.76 -36.59
C LEU A 261 -4.25 6.51 -37.85
N GLN A 262 -5.54 6.78 -38.00
CA GLN A 262 -6.03 7.64 -39.09
C GLN A 262 -5.53 9.08 -38.98
N ARG A 263 -5.39 9.60 -37.76
CA ARG A 263 -4.92 10.97 -37.50
C ARG A 263 -3.41 11.07 -37.37
N VAL A 264 -2.76 9.97 -37.00
CA VAL A 264 -1.31 9.87 -36.84
C VAL A 264 -0.82 8.70 -37.69
N PRO A 265 -0.51 8.92 -38.99
CA PRO A 265 -0.09 7.86 -39.90
C PRO A 265 1.25 7.21 -39.53
N LEU A 266 2.12 7.95 -38.82
CA LEU A 266 3.37 7.44 -38.22
C LEU A 266 3.13 6.65 -36.93
N GLY A 267 1.86 6.55 -36.49
CA GLY A 267 1.43 5.88 -35.28
C GLY A 267 2.13 6.38 -34.02
N PHE A 268 2.50 5.45 -33.16
CA PHE A 268 3.20 5.75 -31.90
C PHE A 268 4.68 6.12 -32.08
N SER A 269 5.19 6.16 -33.33
CA SER A 269 6.60 6.47 -33.63
C SER A 269 6.87 7.97 -33.79
N ALA A 270 5.83 8.81 -33.76
CA ALA A 270 5.97 10.26 -33.89
C ALA A 270 6.46 10.91 -32.58
N PRO A 271 7.22 12.02 -32.64
CA PRO A 271 7.64 12.77 -31.47
C PRO A 271 6.43 13.26 -30.66
N LEU A 272 6.51 13.11 -29.34
CA LEU A 272 5.40 13.33 -28.41
C LEU A 272 4.86 14.77 -28.41
N ASP A 273 5.70 15.74 -28.73
CA ASP A 273 5.40 17.17 -28.59
C ASP A 273 4.59 17.73 -29.79
N ASP A 274 4.47 16.97 -30.89
CA ASP A 274 3.75 17.37 -32.12
C ASP A 274 2.47 16.53 -32.38
N LEU A 275 2.02 15.75 -31.40
CA LEU A 275 0.87 14.86 -31.59
C LEU A 275 -0.45 15.65 -31.61
N PRO A 276 -1.33 15.46 -32.62
CA PRO A 276 -2.63 16.12 -32.65
C PRO A 276 -3.50 15.67 -31.47
N SER A 277 -4.37 16.58 -31.01
CA SER A 277 -5.33 16.27 -29.94
C SER A 277 -6.26 15.13 -30.36
N VAL A 278 -6.05 13.94 -29.79
CA VAL A 278 -6.87 12.76 -30.03
C VAL A 278 -7.94 12.65 -28.93
N PRO A 279 -9.23 12.48 -29.29
CA PRO A 279 -10.31 12.34 -28.33
C PRO A 279 -10.11 11.09 -27.49
N HIS A 280 -10.49 11.18 -26.21
CA HIS A 280 -10.36 10.08 -25.24
C HIS A 280 -8.90 9.61 -25.02
N MET A 281 -7.92 10.43 -25.39
CA MET A 281 -6.50 10.23 -25.12
C MET A 281 -5.94 11.45 -24.40
N ALA A 282 -5.19 11.26 -23.31
CA ALA A 282 -4.49 12.35 -22.62
C ALA A 282 -3.03 11.96 -22.34
N CYS A 283 -2.12 12.92 -22.20
CA CYS A 283 -0.74 12.65 -21.80
C CYS A 283 -0.54 13.09 -20.35
N CYS A 284 0.08 12.26 -19.51
CA CYS A 284 0.34 12.57 -18.11
C CYS A 284 1.70 12.04 -17.65
N THR A 285 2.36 12.74 -16.73
CA THR A 285 3.60 12.30 -16.08
C THR A 285 3.34 11.40 -14.87
N LEU A 286 4.14 10.34 -14.71
CA LEU A 286 4.15 9.49 -13.52
C LEU A 286 4.90 10.18 -12.38
N GLU A 287 4.23 11.01 -11.60
CA GLU A 287 4.91 11.75 -10.53
C GLU A 287 5.02 10.97 -9.23
N HIS A 288 4.00 10.18 -8.88
CA HIS A 288 3.95 9.46 -7.61
C HIS A 288 3.39 8.06 -7.81
N LEU A 289 4.16 7.06 -7.41
CA LEU A 289 3.83 5.65 -7.46
C LEU A 289 3.78 5.13 -6.04
N TYR A 290 2.73 4.38 -5.71
CA TYR A 290 2.47 3.91 -4.36
C TYR A 290 2.26 2.41 -4.32
N LEU A 291 2.78 1.73 -3.31
CA LEU A 291 2.34 0.39 -2.94
C LEU A 291 1.22 0.50 -1.90
N LEU A 292 0.10 -0.18 -2.15
CA LEU A 292 -1.03 -0.19 -1.24
C LEU A 292 -0.86 -1.30 -0.20
N MET A 293 -0.51 -0.93 1.03
CA MET A 293 -0.36 -1.84 2.18
C MET A 293 -1.63 -1.78 3.05
N GLY A 294 -2.79 -1.93 2.42
CA GLY A 294 -4.10 -1.83 3.08
C GLY A 294 -4.56 -0.38 3.30
N ARG A 295 -4.37 0.15 4.50
CA ARG A 295 -4.68 1.58 4.81
C ARG A 295 -3.50 2.50 4.58
N GLU A 296 -2.30 1.93 4.50
CA GLU A 296 -1.08 2.68 4.32
C GLU A 296 -0.64 2.65 2.86
N LEU A 297 0.03 3.73 2.47
CA LEU A 297 0.66 3.90 1.18
C LEU A 297 2.16 3.99 1.42
N GLU A 298 2.93 3.35 0.55
CA GLU A 298 4.38 3.39 0.54
C GLU A 298 4.84 3.98 -0.80
N ASP A 299 5.70 4.99 -0.79
CA ASP A 299 6.19 5.65 -2.01
C ASP A 299 7.23 4.77 -2.71
N LEU A 300 7.08 4.58 -4.02
CA LEU A 300 7.97 3.76 -4.85
C LEU A 300 8.55 4.60 -5.99
N GLU A 301 9.79 4.33 -6.36
CA GLU A 301 10.43 4.95 -7.53
C GLU A 301 10.11 4.20 -8.82
N GLU A 302 10.05 2.87 -8.73
CA GLU A 302 9.76 1.99 -9.86
C GLU A 302 8.91 0.79 -9.47
N VAL A 303 8.09 0.32 -10.43
CA VAL A 303 7.23 -0.86 -10.27
C VAL A 303 7.42 -1.80 -11.47
N PRO A 304 7.88 -3.04 -11.24
CA PRO A 304 8.05 -4.03 -12.30
C PRO A 304 6.71 -4.67 -12.73
N PRO A 305 6.67 -5.36 -13.87
CA PRO A 305 5.47 -6.00 -14.37
C PRO A 305 5.01 -7.15 -13.47
N GLY A 306 3.71 -7.42 -13.46
CA GLY A 306 3.07 -8.42 -12.59
C GLY A 306 2.55 -7.82 -11.28
N ASN A 307 3.14 -6.72 -10.82
CA ASN A 307 2.81 -6.06 -9.55
C ASN A 307 1.65 -5.05 -9.69
N VAL A 308 1.05 -4.74 -8.54
CA VAL A 308 0.03 -3.72 -8.40
C VAL A 308 0.65 -2.40 -7.98
N LEU A 309 0.12 -1.29 -8.49
CA LEU A 309 0.51 0.05 -8.12
C LEU A 309 -0.72 0.91 -7.82
N GLY A 310 -0.53 1.84 -6.91
CA GLY A 310 -1.36 3.00 -6.68
C GLY A 310 -0.73 4.18 -7.40
N ARG A 311 -1.46 4.87 -8.25
CA ARG A 311 -1.01 6.14 -8.82
C ARG A 311 -1.95 7.24 -8.35
N VAL A 312 -1.42 8.36 -7.89
CA VAL A 312 -2.25 9.57 -7.75
C VAL A 312 -2.66 10.02 -9.15
N VAL A 313 -3.96 10.01 -9.39
CA VAL A 313 -4.54 10.36 -10.67
C VAL A 313 -5.20 11.71 -10.49
N LEU A 314 -4.54 12.75 -11.00
CA LEU A 314 -5.15 14.06 -11.18
C LEU A 314 -6.17 14.05 -12.34
N CYS A 315 -6.09 13.08 -13.26
CA CYS A 315 -7.16 12.73 -14.22
C CYS A 315 -6.87 11.39 -14.94
N VAL A 316 -7.94 10.63 -15.21
CA VAL A 316 -8.15 9.16 -15.40
C VAL A 316 -7.17 8.35 -16.31
N THR A 317 -6.87 7.06 -15.99
CA THR A 317 -6.51 5.81 -16.78
C THR A 317 -5.42 5.72 -17.87
N CYS A 318 -4.32 4.93 -17.69
CA CYS A 318 -3.12 4.92 -18.57
C CYS A 318 -2.62 3.60 -19.21
N VAL A 319 -1.96 3.69 -20.40
CA VAL A 319 -1.13 2.69 -21.12
C VAL A 319 0.05 3.40 -21.85
N LEU A 320 1.28 2.85 -21.88
CA LEU A 320 2.41 3.33 -22.72
C LEU A 320 3.27 2.17 -23.33
N HIS A 321 4.36 2.52 -24.05
CA HIS A 321 4.77 2.16 -25.43
C HIS A 321 6.13 1.41 -25.55
N PRO A 322 6.37 0.52 -26.56
CA PRO A 322 7.58 -0.30 -26.73
C PRO A 322 8.71 0.51 -27.40
N GLU A 323 9.83 0.71 -26.74
CA GLU A 323 11.07 1.20 -27.36
C GLU A 323 12.09 0.07 -27.50
N GLY A 324 11.89 -0.89 -28.41
CA GLY A 324 12.80 -2.03 -28.49
C GLY A 324 12.90 -2.72 -29.85
N LEU A 325 12.96 -1.96 -30.95
CA LEU A 325 13.33 -2.51 -32.26
C LEU A 325 14.06 -1.43 -33.09
N ARG A 326 15.35 -1.23 -32.80
CA ARG A 326 16.31 -0.69 -33.77
C ARG A 326 17.28 -1.80 -34.13
N ASP A 327 17.67 -1.79 -35.40
CA ASP A 327 18.45 -2.77 -36.15
C ASP A 327 17.70 -4.04 -36.55
N TRP A 328 17.29 -4.11 -37.82
CA TRP A 328 17.71 -5.15 -38.78
C TRP A 328 17.35 -4.68 -40.21
N SER A 329 18.39 -4.42 -40.99
CA SER A 329 18.50 -4.50 -42.46
C SER A 329 17.56 -3.70 -43.38
N GLN A 330 18.12 -2.63 -43.95
CA GLN A 330 18.05 -2.36 -45.39
C GLN A 330 19.32 -2.92 -46.08
N PRO A 331 19.30 -3.16 -47.39
CA PRO A 331 19.46 -2.05 -48.35
C PRO A 331 18.16 -1.62 -49.05
#